data_AF-X1ALA5-F1
#
_entry.id   AF-X1ALA5-F1
#
_cell.length_a   1.000
_cell.length_b   1.000
_cell.length_c   1.000
_cell.angle_alpha   90.00
_cell.angle_beta   90.00
_cell.angle_gamma   90.00
#
_symmetry.space_group_name_H-M   'P 1'
#
loop_
_entity.id
_entity.type
_entity.pdbx_description
1 polymer ?
#
loop_
_entity_poly.entity_id
_entity_poly.type
_entity_poly.pdbx_seq_one_letter_code
_entity_poly.pdbx_strand_id
1 'polypeptide(L)' 'FEELKKLHFHLESQFEVKGNLYETGIVETPFFSLVGIPTILVIDPQKLVGLGDTISSIAILFDTKD' A
#
# COMPACT_ATOMS: atom_id res chain seq x y z
N PHE A 1 0.21 -4.94 12.34
CA PHE A 1 -0.11 -6.22 11.66
C PHE A 1 -1.57 -6.61 11.79
N GLU A 2 -2.18 -6.52 12.97
CA GLU A 2 -3.60 -6.88 13.15
C GLU A 2 -4.57 -6.04 12.30
N GLU A 3 -4.29 -4.76 12.08
CA GLU A 3 -5.10 -3.92 11.18
C GLU A 3 -5.06 -4.41 9.73
N LEU A 4 -3.91 -4.87 9.26
CA LEU A 4 -3.74 -5.39 7.90
C LEU A 4 -4.52 -6.70 7.71
N LYS A 5 -4.51 -7.58 8.71
CA LYS A 5 -5.32 -8.80 8.72
C LYS A 5 -6.82 -8.48 8.73
N LYS A 6 -7.24 -7.54 9.57
CA LYS A 6 -8.65 -7.09 9.60
C LYS A 6 -9.10 -6.52 8.27
N LEU A 7 -8.25 -5.73 7.61
CA LEU A 7 -8.52 -5.23 6.27
C LEU A 7 -8.64 -6.38 5.26
N HIS A 8 -7.72 -7.35 5.29
CA HIS A 8 -7.79 -8.52 4.42
C HIS A 8 -9.10 -9.29 4.57
N PHE A 9 -9.49 -9.64 5.81
CA PHE A 9 -10.75 -10.33 6.08
C PHE A 9 -11.98 -9.51 5.66
N HIS A 10 -11.92 -8.19 5.83
CA HIS A 10 -12.99 -7.32 5.35
C HIS A 10 -13.13 -7.40 3.82
N LEU A 11 -12.02 -7.38 3.09
CA LEU A 11 -12.02 -7.49 1.63
C LEU A 11 -12.55 -8.84 1.16
N GLU A 12 -12.14 -9.95 1.79
CA GLU A 12 -12.66 -11.29 1.49
C GLU A 12 -14.17 -11.41 1.73
N SER A 13 -14.72 -10.66 2.69
CA SER A 13 -16.16 -10.67 2.98
C SER A 13 -17.00 -9.91 1.94
N GLN A 14 -16.38 -8.99 1.19
CA GLN A 14 -17.08 -8.07 0.28
C GLN A 14 -16.78 -8.33 -1.20
N PHE A 15 -15.64 -8.95 -1.53
CA PHE A 15 -15.14 -9.09 -2.90
C PHE A 15 -14.59 -10.50 -3.14
N GLU A 16 -14.53 -10.89 -4.42
CA GLU A 16 -13.69 -12.02 -4.83
C GLU A 16 -12.23 -11.57 -4.79
N VAL A 17 -11.44 -12.17 -3.90
CA VAL A 17 -10.06 -11.75 -3.61
C VAL A 17 -9.07 -12.80 -4.13
N LYS A 18 -8.01 -12.34 -4.79
CA LYS A 18 -6.82 -13.14 -5.10
C LYS A 18 -5.60 -12.55 -4.39
N GLY A 19 -4.73 -13.41 -3.88
CA GLY A 19 -3.53 -13.00 -3.12
C GLY A 19 -3.80 -12.78 -1.64
N ASN A 20 -2.77 -12.35 -0.91
CA ASN A 20 -2.82 -12.20 0.54
C ASN A 20 -2.08 -10.95 0.98
N LEU A 21 -2.83 -9.99 1.53
CA LEU A 21 -2.31 -8.65 1.84
C LEU A 21 -1.21 -8.67 2.90
N TYR A 22 -1.26 -9.57 3.88
CA TYR A 22 -0.28 -9.60 4.97
C TYR A 22 0.90 -10.56 4.72
N GLU A 23 0.81 -11.41 3.70
CA GLU A 23 1.92 -12.28 3.28
C GLU A 23 2.70 -11.68 2.12
N THR A 24 2.02 -11.27 1.05
CA THR A 24 2.66 -10.77 -0.19
C THR A 24 2.58 -9.25 -0.34
N GLY A 25 1.72 -8.58 0.44
CA GLY A 25 1.44 -7.17 0.26
C GLY A 25 0.50 -6.87 -0.91
N ILE A 26 0.02 -7.88 -1.66
CA ILE A 26 -0.78 -7.67 -2.86
C ILE A 26 -2.08 -8.44 -2.75
N VAL A 27 -3.18 -7.74 -3.01
CA VAL A 27 -4.53 -8.29 -3.16
C VAL A 27 -5.13 -7.74 -4.44
N GLU A 28 -5.71 -8.62 -5.24
CA GLU A 28 -6.43 -8.27 -6.46
C GLU A 28 -7.91 -8.61 -6.32
N THR A 29 -8.77 -7.73 -6.82
CA THR A 29 -10.21 -7.94 -6.96
C THR A 29 -10.61 -7.64 -8.41
N PRO A 30 -11.82 -8.01 -8.87
CA PRO A 30 -12.30 -7.63 -10.19
C PRO A 30 -12.39 -6.12 -10.44
N PHE A 31 -12.39 -5.29 -9.39
CA PHE A 31 -12.64 -3.85 -9.49
C PHE A 31 -11.40 -3.00 -9.23
N PHE A 32 -10.46 -3.50 -8.43
CA PHE A 32 -9.25 -2.79 -8.04
C PHE A 32 -8.17 -3.74 -7.54
N SER A 33 -6.93 -3.27 -7.57
CA SER A 33 -5.80 -3.90 -6.90
C SER A 33 -5.39 -3.07 -5.69
N LEU A 34 -5.00 -3.76 -4.62
CA LEU A 34 -4.48 -3.17 -3.39
C LEU A 34 -3.03 -3.62 -3.21
N VAL A 35 -2.14 -2.64 -3.06
CA VAL A 35 -0.70 -2.87 -2.84
C VAL A 35 -0.28 -2.22 -1.53
N GLY A 36 0.13 -3.05 -0.57
CA GLY A 36 0.72 -2.64 0.70
C GLY A 36 2.24 -2.64 0.59
N ILE A 37 2.87 -1.48 0.81
CA ILE A 37 4.33 -1.31 0.77
C ILE A 37 4.82 -0.96 2.18
N PRO A 38 5.70 -1.77 2.80
CA PRO A 38 6.32 -1.39 4.06
C PRO A 38 7.28 -0.22 3.85
N THR A 39 7.11 0.84 4.62
CA THR A 39 7.99 2.01 4.58
C THR A 39 9.20 1.85 5.49
N ILE A 40 10.36 2.33 5.06
CA ILE A 40 11.52 2.47 5.94
C ILE A 40 11.33 3.73 6.79
N LEU A 41 11.35 3.59 8.11
CA LEU A 41 11.24 4.72 9.04
C LEU A 41 12.63 5.24 9.41
N VAL A 42 12.87 6.52 9.13
CA VAL A 42 14.07 7.23 9.61
C VAL A 42 13.80 7.74 11.03
N ILE A 43 14.57 7.26 12.00
CA ILE A 43 14.32 7.51 13.45
C ILE A 43 14.57 8.97 13.85
N ASP A 44 15.53 9.65 13.21
CA ASP A 44 15.86 11.05 13.48
C ASP A 44 15.90 11.87 12.17
N PRO A 45 14.73 12.21 11.60
CA PRO A 45 14.65 12.93 10.34
C PRO A 45 14.93 14.42 10.56
N GLN A 46 15.84 14.98 9.75
CA GLN A 46 16.17 16.42 9.85
C GLN A 46 15.01 17.34 9.43
N LYS A 47 14.14 16.89 8.52
CA LYS A 47 12.96 17.64 8.04
C LYS A 47 11.88 16.67 7.55
N LEU A 48 10.62 17.00 7.86
CA LEU A 48 9.45 16.23 7.44
C LEU A 48 8.52 16.99 6.49
N VAL A 49 8.63 18.33 6.44
CA VAL A 49 7.78 19.16 5.58
C VAL A 49 8.05 18.85 4.11
N GLY A 50 6.99 18.49 3.37
CA GLY A 50 7.03 18.12 1.95
C GLY A 50 7.22 16.62 1.69
N LEU A 51 7.35 15.78 2.73
CA LEU A 51 7.53 14.33 2.55
C LEU A 51 6.32 13.70 1.82
N GLY A 52 5.10 14.08 2.17
CA GLY A 52 3.88 13.60 1.52
C GLY A 52 3.84 13.96 0.03
N ASP A 53 4.06 15.23 -0.30
CA ASP A 53 4.12 15.72 -1.69
C ASP A 53 5.19 14.98 -2.49
N THR A 54 6.34 14.72 -1.87
CA THR A 54 7.44 13.99 -2.49
C THR A 54 7.05 12.53 -2.78
N ILE A 55 6.43 11.83 -1.83
CA ILE A 55 5.96 10.44 -2.02
C ILE A 55 4.95 10.37 -3.17
N SER A 56 3.92 11.24 -3.17
CA SER A 56 2.90 11.26 -4.22
C SER A 56 3.47 11.62 -5.59
N SER A 57 4.37 12.60 -5.67
CA SER A 57 4.99 13.02 -6.93
C SER A 57 5.86 11.93 -7.54
N ILE A 58 6.67 11.26 -6.70
CA ILE A 58 7.51 10.14 -7.13
C ILE A 58 6.62 8.98 -7.60
N ALA A 59 5.61 8.59 -6.83
CA ALA A 59 4.72 7.50 -7.21
C ALA A 59 4.11 7.72 -8.61
N ILE A 60 3.58 8.91 -8.89
CA ILE A 60 3.01 9.26 -10.20
C ILE A 60 4.08 9.26 -11.30
N LEU A 61 5.25 9.85 -11.03
CA LEU A 61 6.33 9.93 -12.02
C LEU A 61 6.81 8.54 -12.47
N PHE A 62 6.89 7.58 -11.55
CA PHE A 62 7.34 6.23 -11.84
C PHE A 62 6.22 5.30 -12.35
N ASP A 63 4.95 5.58 -12.04
CA ASP A 63 3.78 4.87 -12.61
C ASP A 63 3.64 5.13 -14.12
N THR A 64 4.03 6.31 -14.60
CA THR A 64 3.95 6.68 -16.03
C THR A 64 5.06 6.07 -16.92
N LYS A 65 5.94 5.24 -16.37
CA LYS A 65 7.00 4.54 -17.13
C LYS A 65 6.63 3.07 -17.36
N ASP A 66 5.60 2.87 -18.17
CA ASP A 66 5.37 1.63 -18.92
C ASP A 66 5.42 1.93 -20.43
#